data_AF-A0A923VQ71-F1
#
_entry.id   AF-A0A923VQ71-F1
#
_cell.length_a   1.000
_cell.length_b   1.000
_cell.length_c   1.000
_cell.angle_alpha   90.00
_cell.angle_beta   90.00
_cell.angle_gamma   90.00
#
_symmetry.space_group_name_H-M   'P 1'
#
loop_
_entity.id
_entity.type
_entity.pdbx_description
1 polymer ?
#
loop_
_entity_poly.entity_id
_entity_poly.type
_entity_poly.pdbx_seq_one_letter_code
_entity_poly.pdbx_strand_id
1 'polypeptide(L)' 'MYSEVAVLYMAQVGITGKGMRPHALRATAATSALEHNADIAKVQEWLGVASISSTRVYDRRGSRPEDSPTFKVAY' A
#
# COMPACT_ATOMS: atom_id res chain seq x y z
N MET A 1 9.19 -18.05 -11.67
CA MET A 1 9.54 -17.00 -12.64
C MET A 1 9.33 -15.57 -12.12
N TYR A 2 8.12 -15.00 -11.98
CA TYR A 2 8.00 -13.57 -11.59
C TYR A 2 8.38 -13.25 -10.13
N SER A 3 8.22 -14.20 -9.21
CA SER A 3 8.59 -14.00 -7.80
C SER A 3 10.09 -13.90 -7.59
N GLU A 4 10.90 -14.55 -8.42
CA GLU A 4 12.36 -14.57 -8.27
C GLU A 4 12.99 -13.23 -8.64
N VAL A 5 12.50 -12.60 -9.71
CA VAL A 5 12.93 -11.24 -10.10
C VAL A 5 12.56 -10.23 -9.01
N ALA A 6 11.34 -10.33 -8.46
CA ALA A 6 10.90 -9.46 -7.39
C ALA A 6 11.78 -9.61 -6.13
N VAL A 7 12.09 -10.86 -5.75
CA VAL A 7 12.97 -11.16 -4.59
C VAL A 7 14.39 -10.65 -4.82
N LEU A 8 14.92 -10.74 -6.05
CA LEU A 8 16.25 -10.22 -6.40
C LEU A 8 16.34 -8.70 -6.17
N TYR A 9 15.38 -7.93 -6.69
CA TYR A 9 15.37 -6.47 -6.48
C TYR A 9 15.08 -6.09 -5.02
N MET A 10 14.22 -6.83 -4.32
CA MET A 10 13.96 -6.60 -2.88
C MET A 10 15.22 -6.83 -2.04
N ALA A 11 16.02 -7.84 -2.36
CA ALA A 11 17.28 -8.12 -1.66
C ALA A 11 18.31 -7.00 -1.85
N GLN A 12 18.36 -6.35 -3.02
CA GLN A 12 19.27 -5.21 -3.26
C GLN A 12 18.97 -3.99 -2.37
N VAL A 13 17.72 -3.82 -1.96
CA VAL A 13 17.29 -2.73 -1.06
C VAL A 13 17.14 -3.19 0.40
N GLY A 14 17.63 -4.38 0.74
CA GLY A 14 17.62 -4.92 2.12
C GLY A 14 16.27 -5.43 2.61
N ILE A 15 15.27 -5.59 1.73
CA ILE A 15 13.96 -6.10 2.09
C ILE A 15 13.99 -7.63 2.02
N THR A 16 13.86 -8.28 3.18
CA THR A 16 13.83 -9.75 3.30
C THR A 16 12.64 -10.20 4.15
N GLY A 17 12.00 -11.32 3.78
CA GLY A 17 10.83 -11.80 4.53
C GLY A 17 10.05 -12.90 3.83
N LYS A 18 9.21 -13.63 4.59
CA LYS A 18 8.27 -14.61 4.02
C LYS A 18 7.14 -13.89 3.31
N GLY A 19 6.70 -14.41 2.15
CA GLY A 19 5.59 -13.85 1.39
C GLY A 19 5.94 -12.72 0.42
N MET A 20 7.24 -12.43 0.24
CA MET A 20 7.73 -11.47 -0.75
C MET A 20 7.43 -11.94 -2.18
N ARG A 21 6.32 -11.42 -2.72
CA ARG A 21 5.77 -11.76 -4.02
C ARG A 21 5.23 -10.50 -4.70
N PRO A 22 5.07 -10.50 -6.04
CA PRO A 22 4.53 -9.34 -6.77
C PRO A 22 3.21 -8.81 -6.21
N HIS A 23 2.36 -9.69 -5.67
CA HIS A 23 1.10 -9.29 -5.04
C HIS A 23 1.30 -8.41 -3.80
N ALA A 24 2.30 -8.73 -2.95
CA ALA A 24 2.62 -7.92 -1.77
C ALA A 24 3.13 -6.53 -2.18
N LEU A 25 4.03 -6.47 -3.17
CA LEU A 25 4.55 -5.20 -3.70
C LEU A 25 3.45 -4.31 -4.26
N ARG A 26 2.49 -4.90 -4.97
CA ARG A 26 1.33 -4.19 -5.52
C ARG A 26 0.43 -3.60 -4.43
N ALA A 27 0.18 -4.36 -3.36
CA ALA A 27 -0.55 -3.85 -2.19
C ALA A 27 0.19 -2.70 -1.49
N THR A 28 1.52 -2.82 -1.33
CA THR A 28 2.36 -1.76 -0.77
C THR A 28 2.33 -0.49 -1.61
N ALA A 29 2.45 -0.60 -2.94
CA ALA A 29 2.42 0.54 -3.85
C ALA A 29 1.06 1.28 -3.80
N ALA A 30 -0.05 0.53 -3.80
CA ALA A 30 -1.39 1.11 -3.68
C ALA A 30 -1.59 1.85 -2.35
N THR A 31 -1.19 1.21 -1.24
CA THR A 31 -1.28 1.82 0.10
C THR A 31 -0.43 3.08 0.17
N SER A 32 0.82 3.03 -0.30
CA SER A 32 1.74 4.17 -0.26
C SER A 32 1.24 5.35 -1.11
N ALA A 33 0.71 5.10 -2.31
CA ALA A 33 0.12 6.15 -3.14
C ALA A 33 -1.08 6.80 -2.44
N LEU A 34 -1.96 6.00 -1.84
CA LEU A 34 -3.10 6.51 -1.10
C LEU A 34 -2.68 7.25 0.17
N GLU A 35 -1.64 6.84 0.90
CA GLU A 35 -1.15 7.62 2.04
C GLU A 35 -0.57 8.99 1.62
N HIS A 36 -0.01 9.09 0.42
CA HIS A 36 0.54 10.34 -0.13
C HIS A 36 -0.47 11.14 -0.97
N ASN A 37 -1.76 11.07 -0.63
CA ASN A 37 -2.82 11.87 -1.25
C ASN A 37 -3.04 11.65 -2.76
N ALA A 38 -2.59 10.53 -3.33
CA ALA A 38 -2.90 10.20 -4.73
C ALA A 38 -4.42 10.03 -4.94
N ASP A 39 -4.87 10.31 -6.15
CA ASP A 39 -6.26 10.11 -6.56
C ASP A 39 -6.61 8.60 -6.56
N ILE A 40 -7.68 8.23 -5.86
CA ILE A 40 -8.12 6.84 -5.72
C ILE A 40 -8.56 6.22 -7.05
N ALA A 41 -9.11 7.00 -7.99
CA ALA A 41 -9.47 6.51 -9.33
C ALA A 41 -8.21 6.16 -10.13
N LYS A 42 -7.14 6.95 -9.97
CA LYS A 42 -5.85 6.69 -10.61
C LYS A 42 -5.16 5.45 -10.01
N VAL A 43 -5.23 5.28 -8.70
CA VAL A 43 -4.73 4.05 -8.04
C VAL A 43 -5.56 2.84 -8.48
N GLN A 44 -6.88 2.98 -8.63
CA GLN A 44 -7.75 1.92 -9.13
C GLN A 44 -7.42 1.52 -10.58
N GLU A 45 -7.10 2.49 -11.45
CA GLU A 45 -6.62 2.24 -12.81
C GLU A 45 -5.31 1.45 -12.83
N TRP A 46 -4.33 1.82 -11.99
CA TRP A 46 -3.05 1.10 -11.86
C TRP A 46 -3.23 -0.36 -11.43
N LEU A 47 -4.24 -0.60 -10.60
CA LEU A 47 -4.60 -1.95 -10.19
C LEU A 47 -5.41 -2.66 -11.28
N GLY A 48 -6.07 -1.97 -12.20
CA GLY A 48 -6.88 -2.62 -13.24
C GLY A 48 -8.04 -3.44 -12.66
N VAL A 49 -8.49 -3.13 -11.45
CA VAL A 49 -9.70 -3.69 -10.83
C VAL A 49 -10.89 -2.85 -11.22
N ALA A 50 -11.98 -3.48 -11.65
CA ALA A 50 -13.20 -2.80 -12.07
C ALA A 50 -13.98 -2.15 -10.90
N SER A 51 -13.67 -2.52 -9.65
CA SER A 51 -14.40 -2.05 -8.47
C SER A 51 -13.51 -1.23 -7.54
N ILE A 52 -13.95 0.00 -7.24
CA ILE A 52 -13.32 0.90 -6.26
C ILE A 52 -13.33 0.26 -4.86
N SER A 53 -14.31 -0.59 -4.54
CA SER A 53 -14.42 -1.28 -3.25
C SER A 53 -13.18 -2.12 -2.92
N SER A 54 -12.57 -2.76 -3.92
CA SER A 54 -11.34 -3.54 -3.75
C SER A 54 -10.09 -2.66 -3.57
N THR A 55 -10.17 -1.39 -3.92
CA THR A 55 -9.09 -0.39 -3.69
C THR A 55 -9.27 0.30 -2.34
N ARG A 56 -10.52 0.46 -1.86
CA ARG A 56 -10.85 1.07 -0.57
C ARG A 56 -10.21 0.34 0.63
N VAL A 57 -9.94 -0.96 0.53
CA VAL A 57 -9.21 -1.70 1.58
C VAL A 57 -7.79 -1.16 1.82
N TYR A 58 -7.21 -0.47 0.83
CA TYR A 58 -5.90 0.17 0.95
C TYR A 58 -5.97 1.64 1.36
N ASP A 59 -7.15 2.26 1.32
CA ASP A 59 -7.33 3.65 1.73
C ASP A 59 -7.50 3.73 3.25
N ARG A 60 -6.42 4.11 3.95
CA ARG A 60 -6.41 4.22 5.42
C ARG A 60 -6.71 5.64 5.93
N ARG A 61 -7.02 6.59 5.04
CA ARG A 61 -7.22 8.00 5.39
C ARG A 61 -8.34 8.22 6.41
N GLY A 62 -9.35 7.35 6.45
CA GLY A 62 -10.43 7.39 7.44
C GLY A 62 -10.11 6.76 8.80
N SER A 63 -8.92 6.19 9.00
CA SER A 63 -8.58 5.43 10.22
C SER A 63 -7.16 5.70 10.71
N ARG A 64 -6.63 6.90 10.40
CA ARG A 64 -5.29 7.31 10.86
C ARG A 64 -5.35 7.64 12.35
N PRO A 65 -4.58 6.97 13.21
CA PRO A 65 -4.58 7.24 14.65
C PRO A 65 -4.17 8.69 14.96
N GLU A 66 -3.28 9.26 14.15
CA GLU A 66 -2.81 10.65 14.20
C GLU A 66 -3.90 11.70 13.98
N ASP A 67 -4.99 11.34 13.29
CA ASP A 67 -6.15 12.21 13.11
C ASP A 67 -7.14 12.11 14.30
N SER A 68 -6.93 11.17 15.22
CA SER A 68 -7.78 11.00 16.41
C SER A 68 -7.57 12.13 17.43
N PRO A 69 -8.64 12.65 18.06
CA PRO A 69 -8.54 13.62 19.15
C PRO A 69 -7.66 13.13 20.30
N THR A 70 -7.68 11.82 20.57
CA THR A 70 -6.93 11.18 21.66
C THR A 70 -5.41 11.19 21.41
N PHE A 71 -4.97 11.18 20.15
CA PHE A 71 -3.55 11.18 19.80
C PHE A 71 -2.90 12.57 19.92
N LYS A 72 -3.71 13.63 19.82
CA LYS A 72 -3.23 15.03 19.87
C LYS A 72 -3.12 15.59 21.29
N VAL A 73 -3.50 14.81 22.32
CA VAL A 73 -3.33 15.20 23.72
C VAL A 73 -1.93 14.82 24.15
N ALA A 74 -0.99 15.76 24.05
CA ALA A 74 0.27 15.68 24.79
C ALA A 74 -0.03 16.01 26.26
N TYR A 75 0.22 15.06 27.16
CA TYR A 75 0.26 15.31 28.61
C TYR A 75 1.60 15.94 28.99
#